data_AF-A0A3M1WW27-F1
#
_entry.id   AF-A0A3M1WW27-F1
#
_cell.length_a   1.000
_cell.length_b   1.000
_cell.length_c   1.000
_cell.angle_alpha   90.00
_cell.angle_beta   90.00
_cell.angle_gamma   90.00
#
_symmetry.space_group_name_H-M   'P 1'
#
loop_
_entity.id
_entity.type
_entity.pdbx_description
1 polymer ?
#
loop_
_entity_poly.entity_id
_entity_poly.type
_entity_poly.pdbx_seq_one_letter_code
_entity_poly.pdbx_strand_id
1 'polypeptide(L)'
;SLAGCDLFLNVAGGWKIVDTGADLALVSAILSGALDVPVPSGFTCFGEVGLGGEVRTVQMPLQRVREAVRMGFTKVAVPHSCAPEIEELSPEIEVVPVKDVASLKTLLSPAKG
;
A
#
# COMPACT_ATOMS: atom_id res chain seq x y z
N SER A 1 -2.22 -6.29 19.96
CA SER A 1 -2.37 -7.71 19.56
C SER A 1 -3.71 -7.83 18.86
N LEU A 2 -3.81 -8.64 17.80
CA LEU A 2 -5.09 -8.98 17.13
C LEU A 2 -5.63 -10.35 17.60
N ALA A 3 -4.96 -10.98 18.57
CA ALA A 3 -5.41 -12.23 19.14
C ALA A 3 -6.78 -12.04 19.83
N GLY A 4 -7.74 -12.90 19.49
CA GLY A 4 -9.12 -12.80 19.99
C GLY A 4 -10.02 -11.85 19.20
N CYS A 5 -9.54 -11.25 18.11
CA CYS A 5 -10.36 -10.46 17.19
C CYS A 5 -10.78 -11.32 15.99
N ASP A 6 -12.03 -11.16 15.57
CA ASP A 6 -12.49 -11.65 14.27
C ASP A 6 -12.23 -10.58 13.21
N LEU A 7 -11.47 -10.94 12.17
CA LEU A 7 -11.13 -10.04 11.07
C LEU A 7 -12.02 -10.34 9.86
N PHE A 8 -12.73 -9.33 9.40
CA PHE A 8 -13.56 -9.39 8.19
C PHE A 8 -12.93 -8.50 7.12
N LEU A 9 -12.64 -9.08 5.95
CA LEU A 9 -12.05 -8.37 4.82
C LEU A 9 -12.90 -8.65 3.58
N ASN A 10 -13.14 -7.59 2.81
CA ASN A 10 -13.90 -7.68 1.57
C ASN A 10 -13.10 -7.06 0.42
N VAL A 11 -13.19 -7.69 -0.74
CA VAL A 11 -12.61 -7.17 -1.99
C VAL A 11 -13.75 -6.65 -2.85
N ALA A 12 -13.70 -5.36 -3.16
CA ALA A 12 -14.70 -4.73 -4.02
C ALA A 12 -14.81 -5.48 -5.36
N GLY A 13 -16.05 -5.75 -5.80
CA GLY A 13 -16.32 -6.45 -7.06
C GLY A 13 -16.24 -7.98 -7.00
N GLY A 14 -15.98 -8.59 -5.83
CA GLY A 14 -16.04 -10.05 -5.66
C GLY A 14 -14.90 -10.81 -6.35
N TRP A 15 -13.79 -10.13 -6.63
CA TRP A 15 -12.63 -10.71 -7.30
C TRP A 15 -11.84 -11.62 -6.37
N LYS A 16 -11.35 -12.74 -6.92
CA LYS A 16 -10.32 -13.54 -6.28
C LYS A 16 -8.96 -12.92 -6.57
N ILE A 17 -8.26 -12.47 -5.54
CA ILE A 17 -6.92 -11.90 -5.65
C ILE A 17 -5.89 -13.05 -5.63
N VAL A 18 -5.04 -13.12 -6.65
CA VAL A 18 -3.92 -14.08 -6.76
C VAL A 18 -2.58 -13.33 -6.92
N ASP A 19 -2.60 -12.02 -6.70
CA ASP A 19 -1.46 -11.13 -6.90
C ASP A 19 -0.78 -10.85 -5.56
N THR A 20 0.50 -11.21 -5.42
CA THR A 20 1.28 -10.93 -4.20
C THR A 20 1.46 -9.44 -3.94
N GLY A 21 1.29 -8.59 -4.97
CA GLY A 21 1.30 -7.14 -4.79
C GLY A 21 0.14 -6.59 -3.97
N ALA A 22 -0.88 -7.39 -3.68
CA ALA A 22 -2.00 -6.99 -2.83
C ALA A 22 -1.72 -7.11 -1.33
N ASP A 23 -0.63 -7.78 -0.92
CA ASP A 23 -0.32 -8.02 0.50
C ASP A 23 -0.23 -6.72 1.28
N LEU A 24 0.50 -5.72 0.75
CA LEU A 24 0.66 -4.43 1.41
C LEU A 24 -0.68 -3.69 1.58
N ALA A 25 -1.56 -3.79 0.59
CA ALA A 25 -2.90 -3.20 0.66
C ALA A 25 -3.76 -3.87 1.73
N LEU A 26 -3.68 -5.21 1.84
CA LEU A 26 -4.38 -5.98 2.86
C LEU A 26 -3.88 -5.63 4.26
N VAL A 27 -2.56 -5.59 4.45
CA VAL A 27 -1.93 -5.19 5.72
C VAL A 27 -2.33 -3.76 6.08
N SER A 28 -2.35 -2.84 5.11
CA SER A 28 -2.77 -1.45 5.34
C SER A 28 -4.23 -1.36 5.79
N ALA A 29 -5.13 -2.12 5.17
CA ALA A 29 -6.55 -2.16 5.57
C ALA A 29 -6.73 -2.73 6.99
N ILE A 30 -6.02 -3.80 7.34
CA ILE A 30 -6.04 -4.38 8.68
C ILE A 30 -5.48 -3.38 9.71
N LEU A 31 -4.35 -2.73 9.41
CA LEU A 31 -3.74 -1.75 10.30
C LEU A 31 -4.65 -0.53 10.50
N SER A 32 -5.29 -0.04 9.44
CA SER A 32 -6.25 1.06 9.50
C SER A 32 -7.41 0.73 10.45
N GLY A 33 -8.04 -0.45 10.28
CA GLY A 33 -9.12 -0.89 11.17
C GLY A 33 -8.67 -1.18 12.60
N ALA A 34 -7.47 -1.72 12.78
CA ALA A 34 -6.93 -2.04 14.11
C ALA A 34 -6.49 -0.80 14.90
N LEU A 35 -6.06 0.26 14.22
CA LEU A 35 -5.60 1.52 14.82
C LEU A 35 -6.70 2.58 14.89
N ASP A 36 -7.86 2.33 14.27
CA ASP A 36 -8.95 3.30 14.09
C ASP A 36 -8.46 4.59 13.41
N VAL A 37 -7.62 4.42 12.38
CA VAL A 37 -7.06 5.53 11.60
C VAL A 37 -7.43 5.38 10.13
N PRO A 38 -8.13 6.37 9.53
CA PRO A 38 -8.57 6.27 8.15
C PRO A 38 -7.39 6.35 7.18
N VAL A 39 -7.47 5.57 6.09
CA VAL A 39 -6.53 5.69 4.97
C VAL A 39 -6.75 7.04 4.27
N PRO A 40 -5.69 7.81 3.95
CA PRO A 40 -5.82 9.09 3.25
C PRO A 40 -6.54 8.96 1.91
N SER A 41 -7.33 9.97 1.54
CA SER A 41 -7.96 10.03 0.22
C SER A 41 -6.91 10.16 -0.88
N GLY A 42 -7.15 9.53 -2.04
CA GLY A 42 -6.20 9.57 -3.17
C GLY A 42 -4.94 8.74 -2.95
N PHE A 43 -4.89 7.91 -1.91
CA PHE A 43 -3.79 6.99 -1.63
C PHE A 43 -4.04 5.59 -2.20
N THR A 44 -3.00 4.98 -2.74
CA THR A 44 -2.95 3.55 -3.06
C THR A 44 -1.60 2.96 -2.70
N CYS A 45 -1.50 1.63 -2.65
CA CYS A 45 -0.25 0.95 -2.33
C CYS A 45 -0.18 -0.43 -2.95
N PHE A 46 1.03 -0.90 -3.22
CA PHE A 46 1.28 -2.28 -3.61
C PHE A 46 2.62 -2.76 -3.07
N GLY A 47 2.76 -4.07 -2.92
CA GLY A 47 3.99 -4.70 -2.46
C GLY A 47 3.70 -6.07 -1.87
N GLU A 48 4.65 -6.98 -2.04
CA GLU A 48 4.61 -8.29 -1.38
C GLU A 48 5.16 -8.15 0.03
N VAL A 49 4.49 -8.74 1.01
CA VAL A 49 4.91 -8.67 2.42
C VAL A 49 5.51 -10.01 2.82
N GLY A 50 6.79 -10.01 3.18
CA GLY A 50 7.43 -11.20 3.71
C GLY A 50 7.08 -11.45 5.18
N LEU A 51 7.44 -12.64 5.66
CA LEU A 51 7.14 -13.07 7.03
C LEU A 51 7.84 -12.20 8.09
N GLY A 52 8.98 -11.58 7.76
CA GLY A 52 9.69 -10.64 8.61
C GLY A 52 9.07 -9.24 8.64
N GLY A 53 8.03 -9.01 7.84
CA GLY A 53 7.39 -7.71 7.67
C GLY A 53 8.08 -6.81 6.66
N GLU A 54 9.07 -7.31 5.91
CA GLU A 54 9.70 -6.58 4.80
C GLU A 54 8.75 -6.45 3.61
N VAL A 55 8.87 -5.33 2.89
CA VAL A 55 8.09 -5.05 1.68
C VAL A 55 8.97 -5.22 0.45
N ARG A 56 8.56 -6.10 -0.46
CA ARG A 56 9.34 -6.52 -1.64
C ARG A 56 8.71 -6.03 -2.94
N THR A 57 9.56 -5.75 -3.92
CA THR A 57 9.14 -5.39 -5.28
C THR A 57 8.33 -6.52 -5.91
N VAL A 58 7.29 -6.13 -6.65
CA VAL A 58 6.38 -7.03 -7.36
C VAL A 58 6.57 -6.88 -8.87
N GLN A 59 5.92 -7.75 -9.64
CA GLN A 59 5.95 -7.66 -11.10
C GLN A 59 5.36 -6.34 -11.61
N MET A 60 6.03 -5.75 -12.60
CA MET A 60 5.55 -4.58 -13.35
C MET A 60 5.21 -3.35 -12.47
N PRO A 61 6.12 -2.87 -11.61
CA PRO A 61 5.82 -1.83 -10.63
C PRO A 61 5.46 -0.49 -11.31
N LEU A 62 6.16 -0.11 -12.38
CA LEU A 62 5.87 1.12 -13.11
C LEU A 62 4.48 1.09 -13.77
N GLN A 63 4.06 -0.04 -14.33
CA GLN A 63 2.74 -0.17 -14.94
C GLN A 63 1.62 -0.05 -13.90
N ARG A 64 1.82 -0.58 -12.70
CA ARG A 64 0.88 -0.41 -11.58
C ARG A 64 0.74 1.06 -11.17
N VAL A 65 1.85 1.80 -11.14
CA VAL A 65 1.84 3.24 -10.83
C VAL A 65 1.13 4.04 -11.93
N ARG A 66 1.41 3.75 -13.19
CA ARG A 66 0.71 4.40 -14.32
C ARG A 66 -0.79 4.15 -14.28
N GLU A 67 -1.22 2.96 -13.88
CA GLU A 67 -2.63 2.67 -13.67
C GLU A 67 -3.20 3.47 -12.49
N ALA A 68 -2.46 3.57 -11.38
CA ALA A 68 -2.87 4.39 -10.24
C ALA A 68 -3.08 5.87 -10.63
N VAL A 69 -2.14 6.44 -11.40
CA VAL A 69 -2.28 7.79 -11.98
C VAL A 69 -3.54 7.89 -12.83
N ARG A 70 -3.76 6.93 -13.73
CA ARG A 70 -4.93 6.91 -14.62
C ARG A 70 -6.25 6.85 -13.86
N MET A 71 -6.27 6.17 -12.72
CA MET A 71 -7.42 6.08 -11.82
C MET A 71 -7.61 7.33 -10.94
N GLY A 72 -6.68 8.30 -10.99
CA GLY A 72 -6.76 9.56 -10.24
C GLY A 72 -6.16 9.50 -8.84
N PHE A 73 -5.35 8.49 -8.51
CA PHE A 73 -4.60 8.49 -7.26
C PHE A 73 -3.48 9.54 -7.32
N THR A 74 -3.28 10.25 -6.21
CA THR A 74 -2.30 11.33 -6.07
C THR A 74 -1.09 10.90 -5.27
N LYS A 75 -1.19 9.78 -4.54
CA LYS A 75 -0.12 9.23 -3.71
C LYS A 75 -0.08 7.72 -3.83
N VAL A 76 1.12 7.15 -4.02
CA VAL A 76 1.33 5.70 -4.08
C VAL A 76 2.45 5.27 -3.15
N ALA A 77 2.15 4.35 -2.22
CA ALA A 77 3.18 3.66 -1.46
C ALA A 77 3.72 2.45 -2.25
N VAL A 78 5.04 2.41 -2.42
CA VAL A 78 5.73 1.41 -3.25
C VAL A 78 6.87 0.76 -2.47
N PRO A 79 7.30 -0.46 -2.85
CA PRO A 79 8.48 -1.09 -2.28
C PRO A 79 9.71 -0.19 -2.46
N HIS A 80 10.47 0.02 -1.38
CA HIS A 80 11.60 0.95 -1.35
C HIS A 80 12.61 0.71 -2.49
N SER A 81 12.83 -0.55 -2.87
CA SER A 81 13.75 -0.95 -3.93
C SER A 81 13.39 -0.47 -5.34
N CYS A 82 12.11 -0.16 -5.62
CA CYS A 82 11.69 0.36 -6.93
C CYS A 82 11.30 1.84 -6.90
N ALA A 83 11.35 2.51 -5.75
CA ALA A 83 10.94 3.90 -5.64
C ALA A 83 11.75 4.86 -6.53
N PRO A 84 13.10 4.78 -6.62
CA PRO A 84 13.87 5.74 -7.42
C PRO A 84 13.49 5.75 -8.91
N GLU A 85 13.28 4.57 -9.50
CA GLU A 85 12.85 4.45 -10.90
C GLU A 85 11.44 5.03 -11.11
N ILE A 86 10.53 4.80 -10.15
CA ILE A 86 9.16 5.31 -10.24
C ILE A 86 9.12 6.84 -10.08
N GLU A 87 9.90 7.39 -9.14
CA GLU A 87 10.00 8.84 -8.93
C GLU A 87 10.50 9.56 -10.20
N GLU A 88 11.47 8.95 -10.90
CA GLU A 88 11.98 9.49 -12.16
C GLU A 88 10.95 9.38 -13.31
N LEU A 89 10.24 8.25 -13.41
CA LEU A 89 9.39 7.92 -14.56
C LEU A 89 7.90 8.26 -14.38
N SER A 90 7.48 8.70 -13.19
CA SER A 90 6.10 9.06 -12.86
C SER A 90 6.03 10.27 -11.91
N PRO A 91 6.56 11.43 -12.32
CA PRO A 91 6.61 12.63 -11.48
C PRO A 91 5.24 13.22 -11.12
N GLU A 92 4.17 12.78 -11.78
CA GLU A 92 2.80 13.26 -11.53
C GLU A 92 2.12 12.68 -10.27
N ILE A 93 2.72 11.66 -9.63
CA ILE A 93 2.19 11.04 -8.41
C ILE A 93 3.22 11.08 -7.30
N GLU A 94 2.78 11.38 -6.08
CA GLU A 94 3.67 11.36 -4.92
C GLU A 94 4.02 9.91 -4.58
N VAL A 95 5.30 9.56 -4.73
CA VAL A 95 5.81 8.23 -4.40
C VAL A 95 6.19 8.19 -2.92
N VAL A 96 5.71 7.19 -2.19
CA VAL A 96 6.14 6.92 -0.82
C VAL A 96 6.89 5.59 -0.74
N PRO A 97 8.22 5.62 -0.54
CA PRO A 97 8.99 4.40 -0.39
C PRO A 97 8.66 3.68 0.94
N VAL A 98 8.36 2.38 0.87
CA VAL A 98 8.08 1.54 2.04
C VAL A 98 9.03 0.35 2.06
N LYS A 99 9.78 0.23 3.16
CA LYS A 99 10.73 -0.86 3.40
C LYS A 99 10.08 -2.04 4.15
N ASP A 100 9.19 -1.73 5.08
CA ASP A 100 8.57 -2.68 6.00
C ASP A 100 7.17 -2.23 6.41
N VAL A 101 6.38 -3.15 6.95
CA VAL A 101 5.01 -2.89 7.42
C VAL A 101 4.96 -1.92 8.60
N ALA A 102 6.05 -1.75 9.35
CA ALA A 102 6.10 -0.80 10.45
C ALA A 102 6.06 0.65 9.93
N SER A 103 6.68 0.90 8.78
CA SER A 103 6.69 2.20 8.10
C SER A 103 5.30 2.67 7.67
N LEU A 104 4.35 1.75 7.48
CA LEU A 104 2.95 2.09 7.15
C LEU A 104 2.25 2.90 8.25
N LYS A 105 2.62 2.74 9.52
CA LYS A 105 1.97 3.47 10.62
C LYS A 105 2.16 4.98 10.49
N THR A 106 3.35 5.39 10.06
CA THR A 106 3.69 6.80 9.81
C THR A 106 2.87 7.35 8.64
N LEU A 107 2.63 6.53 7.63
CA LEU A 107 1.82 6.85 6.45
C LEU A 107 0.32 6.99 6.74
N LEU A 108 -0.20 6.09 7.57
CA LEU A 108 -1.61 6.08 7.95
C LEU A 108 -1.94 7.15 8.98
N SER A 109 -0.96 7.65 9.75
CA SER A 109 -1.20 8.72 10.72
C SER A 109 -1.75 9.97 10.02
N PRO A 110 -2.83 10.60 10.54
CA PRO A 110 -3.38 11.78 9.91
C PRO A 110 -2.31 12.87 9.84
N ALA A 111 -2.23 13.56 8.69
CA ALA A 111 -1.45 14.79 8.59
C ALA A 111 -1.90 15.70 9.74
N LYS A 112 -0.95 16.12 10.59
CA LYS A 112 -1.23 17.13 11.61
C LYS A 112 -1.82 18.34 10.90
N GLY A 113 -3.11 18.59 11.12
CA GLY A 113 -3.76 19.85 10.76
C GLY A 113 -3.18 21.01 11.55
#